data_AF-A0A6I9NFZ4-F1
#
_entry.id   AF-A0A6I9NFZ4-F1
#
_cell.length_a   1.000
_cell.length_b   1.000
_cell.length_c   1.000
_cell.angle_alpha   90.00
_cell.angle_beta   90.00
_cell.angle_gamma   90.00
#
_symmetry.space_group_name_H-M   'P 1'
#
loop_
_entity.id
_entity.type
_entity.pdbx_description
1 polymer ?
#
loop_
_entity_poly.entity_id
_entity_poly.type
_entity_poly.pdbx_seq_one_letter_code
_entity_poly.pdbx_strand_id
1 'polypeptide(L)'
;MEKVKQELDVMKAKLSSTQLSLAEKEGHLTSLRAERRKHLEEVLEMKQEALLAAISEKDANIALLELSSSKKKKTQDEVAALKREKDGLVHQLKQQ
;
A
#
# COMPACT_ATOMS: atom_id res chain seq x y z
N MET A 1 -42.46 11.41 -43.75
CA MET A 1 -41.16 12.11 -43.80
C MET A 1 -40.88 12.85 -42.50
N GLU A 2 -41.79 13.70 -42.00
CA GLU A 2 -41.59 14.51 -40.80
C GLU A 2 -41.41 13.71 -39.50
N LYS A 3 -42.24 12.68 -39.27
CA LYS A 3 -42.13 11.79 -38.10
C LYS A 3 -40.75 11.11 -37.99
N VAL A 4 -40.22 10.65 -39.12
CA VAL A 4 -38.88 10.02 -39.19
C VAL A 4 -37.78 11.02 -38.86
N LYS A 5 -37.92 12.29 -39.29
CA LYS A 5 -36.98 13.36 -38.94
C LYS A 5 -36.97 13.65 -37.44
N GLN A 6 -38.15 13.71 -36.82
CA GLN A 6 -38.29 13.92 -35.38
C GLN A 6 -37.70 12.76 -34.57
N GLU A 7 -37.97 11.51 -34.96
CA GLU A 7 -37.39 10.33 -34.32
C GLU A 7 -35.86 10.32 -34.43
N LEU A 8 -35.31 10.71 -35.59
CA LEU A 8 -33.87 10.84 -35.79
C LEU A 8 -33.25 11.90 -34.87
N ASP A 9 -33.89 13.06 -34.71
CA ASP A 9 -33.39 14.12 -33.83
C ASP A 9 -33.42 13.69 -32.35
N VAL A 10 -34.47 12.97 -31.92
CA VAL A 10 -34.53 12.35 -30.59
C VAL A 10 -33.41 11.32 -30.40
N MET A 11 -33.14 10.48 -31.40
CA MET A 11 -32.05 9.51 -31.34
C MET A 11 -30.68 10.17 -31.24
N LYS A 12 -30.44 11.26 -31.99
CA LYS A 12 -29.19 12.04 -31.89
C LYS A 12 -28.99 12.64 -30.50
N ALA A 13 -30.05 13.22 -29.92
CA ALA A 13 -29.99 13.77 -28.57
C ALA A 13 -29.68 12.69 -27.52
N LYS A 14 -30.33 11.52 -27.62
CA LYS A 14 -30.04 10.37 -26.75
C LYS A 14 -28.61 9.87 -26.92
N LEU A 15 -28.14 9.73 -28.16
CA LEU A 15 -26.77 9.30 -28.45
C LEU A 15 -25.76 10.26 -27.82
N SER A 16 -25.94 11.57 -28.01
CA SER A 16 -25.08 12.59 -27.42
C SER A 16 -25.07 12.53 -25.89
N SER A 17 -26.24 12.33 -25.27
CA SER A 17 -26.35 12.19 -23.81
C SER A 17 -25.63 10.94 -23.30
N THR A 18 -25.79 9.81 -23.97
CA THR A 18 -25.07 8.57 -23.62
C THR A 18 -23.56 8.71 -23.81
N GLN A 19 -23.10 9.39 -24.86
CA GLN A 19 -21.67 9.64 -25.09
C GLN A 19 -21.05 10.52 -24.00
N LEU A 20 -21.76 11.58 -23.58
CA LEU A 20 -21.31 12.42 -22.47
C LEU A 20 -21.22 11.62 -21.18
N SER A 21 -22.26 10.86 -20.84
CA SER A 21 -22.25 10.02 -19.64
C SER A 21 -21.15 8.98 -19.68
N LEU A 22 -20.88 8.37 -20.84
CA LEU A 22 -19.78 7.44 -21.01
C LEU A 22 -18.43 8.11 -20.73
N ALA A 23 -18.17 9.27 -21.33
CA ALA A 23 -16.93 10.02 -21.13
C ALA A 23 -16.72 10.42 -19.66
N GLU A 24 -17.77 10.82 -18.95
CA GLU A 24 -17.71 11.09 -17.50
C GLU A 24 -17.31 9.84 -16.70
N LYS A 25 -17.92 8.69 -17.01
CA LYS A 25 -17.61 7.43 -16.34
C LYS A 25 -16.18 6.97 -16.63
N GLU A 26 -15.69 7.14 -17.86
CA GLU A 26 -14.30 6.84 -18.23
C GLU A 26 -13.31 7.75 -17.49
N GLY A 27 -13.64 9.03 -17.36
CA GLY A 27 -12.88 9.98 -16.54
C GLY A 27 -12.81 9.54 -15.08
N HIS A 28 -13.95 9.21 -14.47
CA HIS A 28 -14.01 8.73 -13.09
C HIS A 28 -13.21 7.44 -12.88
N LEU A 29 -13.32 6.48 -13.81
CA LEU A 29 -12.57 5.22 -13.77
C LEU A 29 -11.06 5.46 -13.83
N THR A 30 -10.62 6.41 -14.66
CA THR A 30 -9.21 6.79 -14.80
C THR A 30 -8.68 7.39 -13.50
N SER A 31 -9.43 8.32 -12.89
CA SER A 31 -9.09 8.91 -11.59
C SER A 31 -9.01 7.85 -10.49
N LEU A 32 -10.00 6.96 -10.40
CA LEU A 32 -10.02 5.89 -9.39
C LEU A 32 -8.84 4.92 -9.54
N ARG A 33 -8.44 4.62 -10.78
CA ARG A 33 -7.24 3.81 -11.05
C ARG A 33 -5.96 4.51 -10.61
N ALA A 34 -5.84 5.81 -10.84
CA ALA A 34 -4.69 6.59 -10.40
C ALA A 34 -4.60 6.66 -8.87
N GLU A 35 -5.73 6.94 -8.22
CA GLU A 35 -5.83 6.98 -6.76
C GLU A 35 -5.49 5.63 -6.14
N ARG A 36 -6.02 4.52 -6.69
CA ARG A 36 -5.71 3.17 -6.22
C ARG A 36 -4.22 2.84 -6.32
N ARG A 37 -3.53 3.27 -7.39
CA ARG A 37 -2.07 3.08 -7.52
C ARG A 37 -1.33 3.83 -6.42
N LYS A 38 -1.66 5.11 -6.22
CA LYS A 38 -1.06 5.94 -5.18
C LYS A 38 -1.25 5.32 -3.79
N HIS A 39 -2.46 4.88 -3.45
CA HIS A 39 -2.71 4.25 -2.15
C HIS A 39 -1.95 2.93 -1.98
N LEU A 40 -1.77 2.15 -3.05
CA LEU A 40 -0.99 0.93 -2.98
C LEU A 40 0.50 1.23 -2.71
N GLU A 41 1.05 2.26 -3.35
CA GLU A 41 2.41 2.74 -3.10
C GLU A 41 2.59 3.20 -1.65
N GLU A 42 1.67 4.03 -1.13
CA GLU A 42 1.70 4.49 0.26
C GLU A 42 1.64 3.34 1.27
N VAL A 43 0.76 2.35 1.06
CA VAL A 43 0.65 1.19 1.94
C VAL A 43 1.92 0.34 1.93
N LEU A 44 2.56 0.19 0.76
CA LEU A 44 3.82 -0.55 0.65
C LEU A 44 4.96 0.19 1.37
N GLU A 45 5.05 1.51 1.21
CA GLU A 45 6.02 2.35 1.90
C GLU A 45 5.82 2.27 3.42
N MET A 46 4.59 2.46 3.92
CA MET A 46 4.29 2.32 5.35
C MET A 46 4.64 0.95 5.91
N LYS A 47 4.41 -0.12 5.13
CA LYS A 47 4.80 -1.48 5.53
C LYS A 47 6.32 -1.62 5.62
N GLN A 48 7.06 -1.01 4.70
CA GLN A 48 8.52 -1.01 4.73
C GLN A 48 9.05 -0.23 5.93
N GLU A 49 8.53 0.96 6.18
CA GLU A 49 8.88 1.79 7.33
C GLU A 49 8.60 1.08 8.66
N ALA A 50 7.43 0.45 8.80
CA ALA A 50 7.08 -0.29 10.00
C ALA A 50 8.04 -1.47 10.26
N LEU A 51 8.46 -2.18 9.21
CA LEU A 51 9.46 -3.24 9.34
C LEU A 51 10.83 -2.70 9.76
N LEU A 52 11.27 -1.61 9.14
CA LEU A 52 12.53 -0.95 9.50
C LEU A 52 12.53 -0.45 10.94
N ALA A 53 11.42 0.14 11.39
CA ALA A 53 11.24 0.59 12.77
C ALA A 53 11.32 -0.59 13.76
N ALA A 54 10.64 -1.70 13.48
CA ALA A 54 10.69 -2.90 14.32
C ALA A 54 12.10 -3.53 14.37
N ILE A 55 12.85 -3.52 13.27
CA ILE A 55 14.25 -3.94 13.23
C ILE A 55 15.11 -3.02 14.11
N SER A 56 14.97 -1.71 13.94
CA SER A 56 15.70 -0.70 14.72
C SER A 56 15.41 -0.81 16.22
N GLU A 57 14.17 -1.07 16.61
CA GLU A 57 13.78 -1.30 18.01
C GLU A 57 14.50 -2.53 18.58
N LYS A 58 14.56 -3.64 17.83
CA LYS A 58 15.29 -4.84 18.25
C LYS A 58 16.79 -4.56 18.39
N ASP A 59 17.39 -3.81 17.48
CA ASP A 59 18.81 -3.43 17.58
C ASP A 59 19.07 -2.56 18.83
N ALA A 60 18.18 -1.60 19.13
CA ALA A 60 18.29 -0.80 20.35
C ALA A 60 18.17 -1.67 21.63
N ASN A 61 17.21 -2.61 21.66
CA ASN A 61 17.02 -3.51 22.79
C ASN A 61 18.22 -4.44 23.00
N ILE A 62 18.79 -4.98 21.91
CA ILE A 62 20.02 -5.78 21.96
C ILE A 62 21.16 -4.95 22.56
N ALA A 63 21.38 -3.73 22.06
CA ALA A 63 22.44 -2.86 22.56
C ALA A 63 22.28 -2.56 24.06
N LEU A 64 21.06 -2.28 24.52
CA LEU A 64 20.77 -2.04 25.93
C LEU A 64 21.05 -3.26 26.82
N LEU A 65 20.67 -4.47 26.38
CA LEU A 65 20.93 -5.70 27.12
C LEU A 65 22.43 -6.04 27.17
N GLU A 66 23.13 -5.84 26.06
CA GLU A 66 24.57 -6.04 25.97
C GLU A 66 25.35 -5.05 26.86
N LEU A 67 24.86 -3.82 27.03
CA LEU A 67 25.45 -2.83 27.93
C LEU A 67 25.11 -3.07 29.42
N SER A 68 23.89 -3.52 29.72
CA SER A 68 23.37 -3.56 31.10
C SER A 68 23.62 -4.86 31.87
N SER A 69 23.77 -6.02 31.20
CA SER A 69 23.92 -7.32 31.88
C SER A 69 24.57 -8.42 31.03
N SER A 70 25.64 -8.10 30.29
CA SER A 70 26.32 -8.98 29.31
C SER A 70 26.77 -10.38 29.80
N LYS A 71 26.91 -10.60 31.12
CA LYS A 71 27.39 -11.88 31.70
C LYS A 71 26.30 -12.78 32.25
N LYS A 72 25.05 -12.31 32.36
CA LYS A 72 23.95 -13.14 32.89
C LYS A 72 23.45 -14.06 31.78
N LYS A 73 23.40 -15.37 32.04
CA LYS A 73 22.89 -16.37 31.07
C LYS A 73 21.51 -16.00 30.51
N LYS A 74 20.59 -15.57 31.37
CA LYS A 74 19.25 -15.12 30.97
C LYS A 74 19.29 -13.96 29.96
N THR A 75 20.19 -13.00 30.14
CA THR A 75 20.39 -11.86 29.23
C THR A 75 20.95 -12.33 27.88
N GLN A 76 21.87 -13.30 27.88
CA GLN A 76 22.41 -13.87 26.65
C GLN A 76 21.36 -14.64 25.85
N ASP A 77 20.50 -15.40 26.53
CA ASP A 77 19.39 -16.13 25.91
C ASP A 77 18.38 -15.15 25.28
N GLU A 78 18.08 -14.04 25.96
CA GLU A 78 17.20 -12.98 25.46
C GLU A 78 17.78 -12.25 24.25
N VAL A 79 19.08 -11.90 24.29
CA VAL A 79 19.78 -11.32 23.13
C VAL A 79 19.77 -12.28 21.93
N ALA A 80 19.97 -13.58 22.17
CA ALA A 80 19.91 -14.58 21.10
C ALA A 80 18.51 -14.70 20.48
N ALA A 81 17.45 -14.62 21.29
CA ALA A 81 16.07 -14.59 20.80
C ALA A 81 15.79 -13.34 19.95
N LEU A 82 16.17 -12.15 20.44
CA LEU A 82 16.01 -10.90 19.71
C LEU A 82 16.76 -10.88 18.37
N LYS A 83 17.96 -11.46 18.32
CA LYS A 83 18.73 -11.61 17.07
C LYS A 83 17.98 -12.47 16.05
N ARG A 84 17.43 -13.62 16.46
CA ARG A 84 16.63 -14.49 15.56
C ARG A 84 15.38 -13.80 15.04
N GLU A 85 14.66 -13.09 15.91
CA GLU A 85 13.48 -12.32 15.51
C GLU A 85 13.84 -11.21 14.52
N LYS A 86 14.95 -10.49 14.75
CA LYS A 86 15.46 -9.48 13.84
C LYS A 86 15.80 -10.08 12.48
N ASP A 87 16.50 -11.21 12.45
CA ASP A 87 16.86 -11.89 11.20
C ASP A 87 15.61 -12.28 10.39
N GLY A 88 14.53 -12.71 11.07
CA GLY A 88 13.23 -12.93 10.45
C GLY A 88 12.64 -11.68 9.81
N LEU A 89 12.67 -10.54 10.51
CA LEU A 89 12.18 -9.26 9.98
C LEU A 89 13.03 -8.75 8.81
N VAL A 90 14.36 -8.87 8.90
CA VAL A 90 15.28 -8.52 7.81
C VAL A 90 15.03 -9.41 6.59
N HIS A 91 14.75 -10.69 6.79
CA HIS A 91 14.41 -11.59 5.71
C HIS A 91 13.08 -11.18 5.05
N GLN A 92 12.07 -10.83 5.84
CA GLN A 92 10.79 -10.32 5.34
C GLN A 92 10.97 -9.01 4.55
N LEU A 93 11.86 -8.12 4.99
CA LEU A 93 12.17 -6.87 4.28
C LEU A 93 12.85 -7.12 2.94
N LYS A 94 13.74 -8.12 2.85
CA LYS A 94 14.44 -8.50 1.60
C LYS A 94 13.58 -9.22 0.58
N GLN A 95 12.43 -9.77 0.99
CA GLN A 95 11.49 -10.47 0.10
C GLN A 95 10.42 -9.55 -0.52
N GLN A 96 10.41 -8.27 -0.16
CA GLN A 96 9.52 -7.27 -0.80
C GLN A 96 10.11 -6.80 -2.12
#